data_AF-A0A537VZ63-F1
#
_entry.id   AF-A0A537VZ63-F1
#
_cell.length_a   1.000
_cell.length_b   1.000
_cell.length_c   1.000
_cell.angle_alpha   90.00
_cell.angle_beta   90.00
_cell.angle_gamma   90.00
#
_symmetry.space_group_name_H-M   'P 1'
#
loop_
_entity.id
_entity.type
_entity.pdbx_description
1 polymer ?
#
loop_
_entity_poly.entity_id
_entity_poly.type
_entity_poly.pdbx_seq_one_letter_code
_entity_poly.pdbx_strand_id
1 'polypeptide(L)' 'FENVIDPDDIGYIPRGRAGRPEDMAGIAIFLASRAGAYLTGGLIPVDGGVATHG' A
#
# COMPACT_ATOMS: atom_id res chain seq x y z
N PHE A 1 3.25 17.24 7.03
CA PHE A 1 2.94 16.90 5.62
C PHE A 1 4.15 17.15 4.73
N GLU A 2 5.31 16.69 5.18
CA GLU A 2 6.58 16.76 4.45
C GLU A 2 7.17 15.35 4.55
N ASN A 3 7.79 14.89 3.47
CA ASN A 3 8.23 13.50 3.28
C ASN A 3 8.98 12.97 4.51
N VAL A 4 8.36 12.02 5.22
CA VAL A 4 8.94 11.30 6.36
C VAL A 4 9.87 10.17 5.89
N ILE A 5 9.88 9.87 4.59
CA ILE A 5 10.68 8.78 4.01
C ILE A 5 12.02 9.36 3.57
N ASP A 6 13.09 8.87 4.19
CA ASP A 6 14.46 9.20 3.82
C ASP A 6 14.72 8.69 2.39
N PRO A 7 15.38 9.45 1.50
CA PRO A 7 15.77 8.96 0.18
C PRO A 7 16.58 7.65 0.19
N ASP A 8 17.14 7.22 1.32
CA ASP A 8 17.78 5.91 1.47
C ASP A 8 16.79 4.75 1.74
N ASP A 9 15.55 5.03 2.17
CA ASP A 9 14.53 4.02 2.51
C ASP A 9 13.87 3.34 1.28
N ILE A 10 14.14 3.80 0.06
CA ILE A 10 13.58 3.20 -1.16
C ILE A 10 14.27 1.88 -1.54
N GLY A 11 15.46 1.61 -1.03
CA GLY A 11 16.29 0.48 -1.44
C GLY A 11 15.68 -0.89 -1.14
N TYR A 12 14.86 -0.99 -0.08
CA TYR A 12 14.19 -2.25 0.31
C TYR A 12 12.76 -2.38 -0.23
N ILE A 13 12.23 -1.34 -0.92
CA ILE A 13 10.90 -1.38 -1.50
C ILE A 13 11.02 -1.97 -2.91
N PRO A 14 10.46 -3.15 -3.22
CA PRO A 14 10.59 -3.75 -4.56
C PRO A 14 10.05 -2.88 -5.69
N ARG A 15 9.05 -2.03 -5.39
CA ARG A 15 8.51 -1.05 -6.35
C ARG A 15 9.36 0.21 -6.52
N GLY A 16 10.46 0.34 -5.77
CA GLY A 16 11.49 1.37 -5.93
C GLY A 16 11.03 2.81 -5.63
N ARG A 17 9.93 2.98 -4.90
CA ARG A 17 9.40 4.29 -4.50
C ARG A 17 8.55 4.21 -3.26
N ALA A 18 8.47 5.33 -2.55
CA ALA A 18 7.46 5.55 -1.53
C ALA A 18 6.04 5.40 -2.09
N GLY A 19 5.12 4.94 -1.23
CA GLY A 19 3.69 4.94 -1.50
C GLY A 19 3.13 6.36 -1.62
N ARG A 20 2.10 6.52 -2.45
CA ARG A 20 1.38 7.78 -2.64
C ARG A 20 -0.09 7.60 -2.22
N PRO A 21 -0.83 8.67 -1.89
CA PRO A 21 -2.25 8.58 -1.56
C PRO A 21 -3.08 7.83 -2.61
N GLU A 22 -2.72 7.95 -3.89
CA GLU A 22 -3.41 7.30 -5.01
C GLU A 22 -3.24 5.77 -4.98
N ASP A 23 -2.16 5.24 -4.41
CA ASP A 23 -1.97 3.78 -4.27
C ASP A 23 -2.98 3.18 -3.28
N MET A 24 -3.39 3.95 -2.28
CA MET A 24 -4.40 3.55 -1.29
C MET A 24 -5.84 3.74 -1.80
N ALA A 25 -6.04 4.66 -2.76
CA ALA A 25 -7.38 4.99 -3.24
C ALA A 25 -8.09 3.77 -3.85
N GLY A 26 -7.36 2.95 -4.62
CA GLY A 26 -7.92 1.74 -5.25
C GLY A 26 -8.44 0.74 -4.22
N ILE A 27 -7.67 0.47 -3.17
CA ILE A 27 -8.09 -0.49 -2.13
C ILE A 27 -9.24 0.07 -1.28
N ALA A 28 -9.23 1.37 -0.99
CA ALA A 28 -10.31 2.02 -0.27
C ALA A 28 -11.63 1.93 -1.04
N ILE A 29 -11.60 2.17 -2.36
CA ILE A 29 -12.77 2.02 -3.23
C ILE A 29 -13.23 0.57 -3.27
N PHE A 30 -12.32 -0.39 -3.40
CA PHE A 30 -12.66 -1.81 -3.39
C PHE A 30 -13.39 -2.21 -2.11
N LEU A 31 -12.86 -1.85 -0.93
CA LEU A 31 -13.43 -2.14 0.38
C LEU A 31 -14.78 -1.44 0.62
N ALA A 32 -14.94 -0.20 0.13
CA ALA A 32 -16.20 0.54 0.22
C ALA A 32 -17.27 0.03 -0.76
N SER A 33 -16.87 -0.73 -1.79
CA SER A 33 -17.76 -1.22 -2.84
C SER A 33 -18.37 -2.59 -2.52
N ARG A 34 -19.31 -3.02 -3.36
CA ARG A 34 -19.84 -4.40 -3.33
C ARG A 34 -18.77 -5.46 -3.59
N ALA A 35 -17.66 -5.13 -4.24
CA ALA A 35 -16.59 -6.08 -4.50
C ALA A 35 -15.90 -6.54 -3.20
N GLY A 36 -15.91 -5.70 -2.16
CA GLY A 36 -15.41 -6.02 -0.82
C GLY A 36 -16.46 -6.62 0.12
N ALA A 37 -17.71 -6.87 -0.32
CA ALA A 37 -18.84 -7.13 0.58
C ALA A 37 -18.70 -8.37 1.49
N TYR A 38 -17.85 -9.32 1.12
CA TYR A 38 -17.57 -10.52 1.91
C TYR A 38 -16.15 -10.56 2.49
N LEU A 39 -15.38 -9.49 2.30
CA LEU A 39 -14.05 -9.38 2.87
C LEU A 39 -14.15 -8.71 4.23
N THR A 40 -13.81 -9.46 5.28
CA THR A 40 -13.79 -8.99 6.66
C THR A 40 -12.60 -9.59 7.40
N GLY A 41 -12.01 -8.84 8.34
CA GLY A 41 -10.87 -9.28 9.15
C GLY A 41 -9.56 -9.55 8.37
N GLY A 42 -9.53 -9.30 7.06
CA GLY A 42 -8.36 -9.53 6.22
C GLY A 42 -7.37 -8.37 6.23
N LEU A 43 -6.08 -8.70 6.17
CA LEU A 43 -4.99 -7.75 5.94
C LEU A 43 -4.64 -7.75 4.46
N ILE A 44 -4.75 -6.60 3.80
CA ILE A 44 -4.39 -6.42 2.39
C ILE A 44 -3.18 -5.48 2.32
N PRO A 45 -1.96 -6.00 2.09
CA PRO A 45 -0.78 -5.17 2.04
C PRO A 45 -0.78 -4.28 0.79
N VAL A 46 -0.52 -2.99 0.99
CA VAL A 46 -0.33 -1.98 -0.06
C VAL A 46 0.97 -1.22 0.23
N ASP A 47 2.08 -1.94 0.16
CA ASP A 47 3.39 -1.51 0.66
C ASP A 47 4.50 -1.52 -0.42
N GLY A 48 4.12 -1.74 -1.68
CA GLY A 48 5.09 -1.84 -2.76
C GLY A 48 5.90 -3.14 -2.78
N GLY A 49 5.47 -4.18 -2.05
CA GLY A 49 6.04 -5.52 -2.07
C GLY A 49 6.96 -5.87 -0.89
N VAL A 50 7.10 -4.95 0.07
CA VAL A 50 8.00 -5.09 1.23
C VAL A 50 7.67 -6.34 2.05
N ALA A 51 6.40 -6.57 2.36
CA ALA A 51 5.97 -7.71 3.18
C ALA A 51 6.12 -9.09 2.51
N THR A 52 6.41 -9.15 1.20
CA THR A 52 6.47 -10.41 0.43
C THR A 52 7.86 -10.75 -0.08
N HIS A 53 8.72 -9.75 -0.34
CA HIS A 53 10.05 -9.94 -0.92
C HIS A 53 11.19 -9.35 -0.07
N GLY A 54 10.93 -9.09 1.22
CA GLY A 54 11.94 -8.69 2.20
C GLY A 54 12.78 -9.86 2.71
#